data_AF-A0AAI8Z8K8-F1
#
_entry.id   AF-A0AAI8Z8K8-F1
#
_cell.length_a   1.000
_cell.length_b   1.000
_cell.length_c   1.000
_cell.angle_alpha   90.00
_cell.angle_beta   90.00
_cell.angle_gamma   90.00
#
_symmetry.space_group_name_H-M   'P 1'
#
loop_
_entity.id
_entity.type
_entity.pdbx_description
1 polymer ?
#
loop_
_entity_poly.entity_id
_entity_poly.type
_entity_poly.pdbx_seq_one_letter_code
_entity_poly.pdbx_strand_id
1 'polypeptide(L)'
;MSRASGVGIKAIELYVPNQCVEQHELEEFDGVSRGKYTIGLGQTKMAFCDDREDIYSLALTAVSSLMRKNNIHPCSIGRLEVGTESLLDKSKSVKTVLMQLFEPYNTDIEGVDTYNACYGGTNAFLNAINWVESSSWDGRDAIVVAGDIAAYKKATIRATGSAGCVAMLVGPDAPLVVESGLRGSHFRHTYDFYKADFSTEYPDLDGPLSVKCYNEALEACYRIYQYKLKRQESTHDAPLPFSIQPPECTEVKLPDSGLGTPEMKPEDYNNSIMNESLPPGDPVSLPVESFDYMCFHAPTTKIVRKAYSRLFYNDYRTHVHHSLYDSARAQLSKVECESGLQETDMEVFTNLAASHFKERVDPSIFVPSQCGNMYTASVWSALCGLLTLVEPSNLQGKRIGMFSYGSGFASTMFSLRVAGNTQKLRESLNLLQLLKNRRTASPKACEEALTRRAQAYQKKPYQPYGSLYYLRPGTYYLESVDEMSRRSYAVKS
;
A
#
# COMPACT_ATOMS: atom_id res chain seq x y z
N MET A 1 12.91 -9.79 29.69
CA MET A 1 13.16 -10.53 28.43
C MET A 1 14.16 -9.73 27.60
N SER A 2 15.04 -10.38 26.85
CA SER A 2 15.89 -9.69 25.86
C SER A 2 15.00 -9.00 24.81
N ARG A 3 15.39 -7.81 24.35
CA ARG A 3 14.66 -7.10 23.28
C ARG A 3 14.58 -7.99 22.04
N ALA A 4 13.40 -8.10 21.43
CA ALA A 4 13.22 -8.87 20.21
C ALA A 4 14.20 -8.39 19.12
N SER A 5 14.92 -9.31 18.49
CA SER A 5 15.85 -9.03 17.40
C SER A 5 15.29 -9.49 16.07
N GLY A 6 15.62 -8.78 14.99
CA GLY A 6 15.20 -9.18 13.64
C GLY A 6 13.68 -9.19 13.45
N VAL A 7 12.97 -8.23 14.06
CA VAL A 7 11.52 -8.16 13.97
C VAL A 7 11.09 -7.83 12.54
N GLY A 8 10.14 -8.59 12.00
CA GLY A 8 9.66 -8.37 10.64
C GLY A 8 8.70 -9.45 10.16
N ILE A 9 8.61 -9.63 8.84
CA ILE A 9 7.65 -10.55 8.20
C ILE A 9 8.24 -11.96 8.12
N LYS A 10 7.62 -12.90 8.84
CA LYS A 10 7.95 -14.34 8.90
C LYS A 10 7.25 -15.14 7.82
N ALA A 11 6.01 -14.77 7.50
CA ALA A 11 5.19 -15.37 6.45
C ALA A 11 4.27 -14.32 5.84
N ILE A 12 3.92 -14.48 4.57
CA ILE A 12 2.99 -13.60 3.86
C ILE A 12 2.09 -14.43 2.93
N GLU A 13 0.82 -14.07 2.87
CA GLU A 13 -0.19 -14.71 2.04
C GLU A 13 -1.01 -13.63 1.34
N LEU A 14 -1.32 -13.83 0.05
CA LEU A 14 -2.17 -12.96 -0.74
C LEU A 14 -3.40 -13.72 -1.23
N TYR A 15 -4.58 -13.23 -0.86
CA TYR A 15 -5.84 -13.60 -1.48
C TYR A 15 -6.26 -12.54 -2.52
N VAL A 16 -6.64 -13.02 -3.71
CA VAL A 16 -7.26 -12.22 -4.77
C VAL A 16 -8.44 -13.03 -5.30
N PRO A 17 -9.61 -12.40 -5.58
CA PRO A 17 -10.73 -13.09 -6.18
C PRO A 17 -10.34 -13.87 -7.42
N ASN A 18 -11.00 -15.01 -7.63
CA ASN A 18 -10.67 -15.89 -8.74
C ASN A 18 -11.11 -15.33 -10.10
N GLN A 19 -11.98 -14.32 -10.12
CA GLN A 19 -12.50 -13.71 -11.33
C GLN A 19 -11.71 -12.46 -11.70
N CYS A 20 -11.40 -12.30 -12.98
CA CYS A 20 -10.79 -11.09 -13.52
C CYS A 20 -11.31 -10.77 -14.92
N VAL A 21 -11.17 -9.51 -15.35
CA VAL A 21 -11.44 -9.06 -16.72
C VAL A 21 -10.15 -8.55 -17.35
N GLU A 22 -9.97 -8.78 -18.65
CA GLU A 22 -8.85 -8.24 -19.41
C GLU A 22 -9.05 -6.74 -19.66
N GLN A 23 -8.01 -5.93 -19.40
CA GLN A 23 -8.12 -4.48 -19.56
C GLN A 23 -8.28 -4.07 -21.03
N HIS A 24 -7.71 -4.81 -21.98
CA HIS A 24 -7.89 -4.50 -23.41
C HIS A 24 -9.33 -4.78 -23.89
N GLU A 25 -9.97 -5.84 -23.38
CA GLU A 25 -11.40 -6.09 -23.67
C GLU A 25 -12.28 -5.02 -23.00
N LEU A 26 -11.90 -4.54 -21.82
CA LEU A 26 -12.59 -3.45 -21.13
C LEU A 26 -12.45 -2.11 -21.89
N GLU A 27 -11.30 -1.86 -22.54
CA GLU A 27 -11.10 -0.68 -23.40
C GLU A 27 -12.13 -0.67 -24.55
N GLU A 28 -12.31 -1.81 -25.22
CA GLU A 28 -13.28 -1.98 -26.30
C GLU A 28 -14.72 -1.83 -25.80
N PHE A 29 -15.05 -2.47 -24.67
CA PHE A 29 -16.38 -2.42 -24.07
C PHE A 29 -16.78 -1.01 -23.63
N ASP A 30 -15.86 -0.26 -23.01
CA ASP A 30 -16.10 1.12 -22.56
C ASP A 30 -16.05 2.15 -23.70
N GLY A 31 -15.72 1.74 -24.92
CA GLY A 31 -15.60 2.63 -26.09
C GLY A 31 -14.46 3.64 -25.97
N VAL A 32 -13.38 3.27 -25.28
CA VAL A 32 -12.20 4.13 -25.12
C VAL A 32 -11.08 3.76 -26.12
N SER A 33 -10.13 4.66 -26.32
CA SER A 33 -8.99 4.41 -27.21
C SER A 33 -8.14 3.23 -26.71
N ARG A 34 -7.74 2.36 -27.64
CA ARG A 34 -6.76 1.28 -27.38
C ARG A 34 -5.53 1.84 -26.66
N GLY A 35 -5.09 1.16 -25.60
CA GLY A 35 -3.96 1.58 -24.79
C GLY A 35 -4.33 2.49 -23.63
N LYS A 36 -5.57 3.00 -23.51
CA LYS A 36 -5.95 3.90 -22.41
C LYS A 36 -5.74 3.26 -21.04
N TYR A 37 -6.09 1.99 -20.88
CA TYR A 37 -5.94 1.25 -19.62
C TYR A 37 -4.63 0.48 -19.62
N THR A 38 -4.32 -0.21 -20.71
CA THR A 38 -3.15 -1.08 -20.83
C THR A 38 -1.81 -0.34 -20.85
N ILE A 39 -1.77 0.88 -21.39
CA ILE A 39 -0.57 1.72 -21.44
C ILE A 39 -0.72 2.95 -20.53
N GLY A 40 -1.88 3.63 -20.62
CA GLY A 40 -2.16 4.85 -19.88
C GLY A 40 -2.24 4.63 -18.37
N LEU A 41 -2.81 3.51 -17.93
CA LEU A 41 -2.81 3.09 -16.52
C LEU A 41 -1.74 2.02 -16.25
N GLY A 42 -1.27 1.33 -17.30
CA GLY A 42 -0.33 0.22 -17.20
C GLY A 42 -0.95 -1.03 -16.55
N GLN A 43 -2.26 -1.21 -16.72
CA GLN A 43 -3.01 -2.33 -16.14
C GLN A 43 -3.22 -3.43 -17.18
N THR A 44 -3.06 -4.70 -16.79
CA THR A 44 -3.30 -5.85 -17.68
C THR A 44 -4.66 -6.49 -17.39
N LYS A 45 -4.95 -6.74 -16.13
CA LYS A 45 -6.20 -7.39 -15.69
C LYS A 45 -6.73 -6.69 -14.44
N MET A 46 -8.05 -6.72 -14.30
CA MET A 46 -8.73 -6.26 -13.09
C MET A 46 -9.42 -7.45 -12.42
N ALA A 47 -9.05 -7.75 -11.17
CA ALA A 47 -9.76 -8.71 -10.35
C ALA A 47 -11.05 -8.08 -9.82
N PHE A 48 -12.11 -8.87 -9.65
CA PHE A 48 -13.36 -8.37 -9.10
C PHE A 48 -14.09 -9.46 -8.33
N CYS A 49 -14.93 -9.03 -7.39
CA CYS A 49 -15.86 -9.86 -6.64
C CYS A 49 -17.30 -9.43 -6.93
N ASP A 50 -18.25 -10.35 -6.78
CA ASP A 50 -19.68 -10.06 -6.80
C ASP A 50 -20.23 -9.88 -5.36
N ASP A 51 -21.48 -10.28 -5.14
CA ASP A 51 -22.18 -10.24 -3.85
C ASP A 51 -21.80 -11.40 -2.90
N ARG A 52 -20.98 -12.37 -3.34
CA ARG A 52 -20.53 -13.49 -2.51
C ARG A 52 -19.29 -13.19 -1.68
N GLU A 53 -18.52 -12.17 -2.02
CA GLU A 53 -17.30 -11.83 -1.29
C GLU A 53 -17.36 -10.41 -0.75
N ASP A 54 -16.94 -10.24 0.50
CA ASP A 54 -16.85 -8.95 1.19
C ASP A 54 -15.56 -8.89 2.00
N ILE A 55 -15.25 -7.74 2.62
CA ILE A 55 -13.99 -7.59 3.35
C ILE A 55 -13.79 -8.65 4.44
N TYR A 56 -14.87 -9.12 5.09
CA TYR A 56 -14.78 -10.16 6.12
C TYR A 56 -14.40 -11.49 5.47
N SER A 57 -15.03 -11.85 4.36
CA SER A 57 -14.73 -13.10 3.65
C SER A 57 -13.32 -13.10 3.02
N LEU A 58 -12.87 -11.96 2.49
CA LEU A 58 -11.50 -11.79 1.99
C LEU A 58 -10.48 -12.00 3.12
N ALA A 59 -10.71 -11.36 4.27
CA ALA A 59 -9.82 -11.45 5.43
C ALA A 59 -9.81 -12.85 6.05
N LEU A 60 -10.97 -13.48 6.24
CA LEU A 60 -11.08 -14.87 6.72
C LEU A 60 -10.32 -15.82 5.80
N THR A 61 -10.43 -15.64 4.48
CA THR A 61 -9.73 -16.47 3.50
C THR A 61 -8.22 -16.28 3.58
N ALA A 62 -7.73 -15.04 3.60
CA ALA A 62 -6.30 -14.74 3.66
C ALA A 62 -5.66 -15.27 4.96
N VAL A 63 -6.29 -15.02 6.12
CA VAL A 63 -5.77 -15.48 7.42
C VAL A 63 -5.81 -17.01 7.55
N SER A 64 -6.93 -17.64 7.19
CA SER A 64 -7.03 -19.11 7.19
C SER A 64 -6.00 -19.76 6.27
N SER A 65 -5.78 -19.20 5.08
CA SER A 65 -4.76 -19.69 4.14
C SER A 65 -3.34 -19.49 4.67
N LEU A 66 -3.03 -18.33 5.25
CA LEU A 66 -1.75 -18.05 5.89
C LEU A 66 -1.45 -19.09 6.98
N MET A 67 -2.41 -19.32 7.88
CA MET A 67 -2.25 -20.24 9.01
C MET A 67 -2.05 -21.67 8.55
N ARG A 68 -2.90 -22.16 7.63
CA ARG A 68 -2.82 -23.52 7.09
C ARG A 68 -1.53 -23.78 6.31
N LYS A 69 -1.13 -22.88 5.42
CA LYS A 69 0.09 -23.06 4.60
C LYS A 69 1.38 -23.02 5.42
N ASN A 70 1.37 -22.30 6.54
CA ASN A 70 2.55 -22.10 7.38
C ASN A 70 2.51 -22.89 8.70
N ASN A 71 1.50 -23.73 8.91
CA ASN A 71 1.29 -24.51 10.14
C ASN A 71 1.29 -23.65 11.41
N ILE A 72 0.61 -22.50 11.35
CA ILE A 72 0.53 -21.54 12.47
C ILE A 72 -0.60 -21.97 13.39
N HIS A 73 -0.29 -22.24 14.65
CA HIS A 73 -1.29 -22.60 15.65
C HIS A 73 -1.99 -21.34 16.20
N PRO A 74 -3.32 -21.31 16.37
CA PRO A 74 -4.02 -20.12 16.89
C PRO A 74 -3.48 -19.60 18.24
N CYS A 75 -3.02 -20.49 19.12
CA CYS A 75 -2.43 -20.10 20.41
C CYS A 75 -1.05 -19.41 20.30
N SER A 76 -0.36 -19.48 19.15
CA SER A 76 0.93 -18.81 18.96
C SER A 76 0.79 -17.34 18.55
N ILE A 77 -0.43 -16.81 18.49
CA ILE A 77 -0.74 -15.44 18.08
C ILE A 77 -1.16 -14.61 19.31
N GLY A 78 -0.48 -13.49 19.55
CA GLY A 78 -0.77 -12.56 20.66
C GLY A 78 -1.36 -11.23 20.20
N ARG A 79 -1.24 -10.91 18.90
CA ARG A 79 -1.85 -9.72 18.30
C ARG A 79 -2.42 -10.02 16.92
N LEU A 80 -3.58 -9.45 16.62
CA LEU A 80 -4.24 -9.49 15.32
C LEU A 80 -4.79 -8.09 15.01
N GLU A 81 -4.29 -7.46 13.94
CA GLU A 81 -4.68 -6.10 13.57
C GLU A 81 -5.01 -5.98 12.09
N VAL A 82 -6.07 -5.25 11.76
CA VAL A 82 -6.58 -5.12 10.40
C VAL A 82 -6.48 -3.67 9.92
N GLY A 83 -5.83 -3.46 8.79
CA GLY A 83 -5.92 -2.23 8.02
C GLY A 83 -6.92 -2.40 6.87
N THR A 84 -7.94 -1.55 6.80
CA THR A 84 -8.90 -1.54 5.69
C THR A 84 -9.53 -0.16 5.53
N GLU A 85 -10.03 0.12 4.33
CA GLU A 85 -10.93 1.21 4.03
C GLU A 85 -12.31 0.76 3.47
N SER A 86 -12.59 -0.55 3.47
CA SER A 86 -13.86 -1.16 3.07
C SER A 86 -14.78 -1.37 4.29
N LEU A 87 -15.41 -0.30 4.76
CA LEU A 87 -16.22 -0.31 5.98
C LEU A 87 -17.61 -0.94 5.75
N LEU A 88 -17.93 -2.02 6.47
CA LEU A 88 -19.27 -2.63 6.49
C LEU A 88 -20.07 -2.30 7.76
N ASP A 89 -19.39 -2.08 8.87
CA ASP A 89 -19.96 -1.70 10.16
C ASP A 89 -19.14 -0.54 10.74
N LYS A 90 -19.82 0.43 11.37
CA LYS A 90 -19.18 1.65 11.89
C LYS A 90 -18.57 1.49 13.28
N SER A 91 -18.78 0.33 13.92
CA SER A 91 -18.34 0.04 15.28
C SER A 91 -17.67 -1.32 15.38
N LYS A 92 -18.30 -2.36 14.83
CA LYS A 92 -17.75 -3.72 14.85
C LYS A 92 -16.60 -3.85 13.84
N SER A 93 -15.42 -4.18 14.35
CA SER A 93 -14.21 -4.36 13.56
C SER A 93 -14.18 -5.68 12.79
N VAL A 94 -13.52 -5.70 11.62
CA VAL A 94 -13.11 -6.91 10.88
C VAL A 94 -12.33 -7.84 11.80
N LYS A 95 -11.45 -7.31 12.66
CA LYS A 95 -10.70 -8.09 13.66
C LYS A 95 -11.61 -8.99 14.49
N THR A 96 -12.74 -8.48 14.98
CA THR A 96 -13.67 -9.29 15.78
C THR A 96 -14.41 -10.35 14.97
N VAL A 97 -14.50 -10.21 13.64
CA VAL A 97 -15.02 -11.27 12.76
C VAL A 97 -13.98 -12.36 12.58
N LEU A 98 -12.70 -11.99 12.46
CA LEU A 98 -11.58 -12.93 12.35
C LEU A 98 -11.38 -13.79 13.60
N MET A 99 -11.83 -13.32 14.78
CA MET A 99 -11.75 -14.09 16.02
C MET A 99 -12.45 -15.46 15.93
N GLN A 100 -13.41 -15.67 15.01
CA GLN A 100 -13.99 -16.99 14.73
C GLN A 100 -12.94 -18.07 14.39
N LEU A 101 -11.78 -17.69 13.83
CA LEU A 101 -10.67 -18.60 13.53
C LEU A 101 -9.85 -18.98 14.78
N PHE A 102 -10.01 -18.25 15.88
CA PHE A 102 -9.17 -18.35 17.08
C PHE A 102 -9.97 -18.74 18.32
N GLU A 103 -11.23 -18.34 18.44
CA GLU A 103 -12.12 -18.52 19.60
C GLU A 103 -12.10 -19.93 20.21
N PRO A 104 -12.07 -21.04 19.44
CA PRO A 104 -11.98 -22.37 20.03
C PRO A 104 -10.69 -22.66 20.81
N TYR A 105 -9.66 -21.84 20.65
CA TYR A 105 -8.28 -22.10 21.11
C TYR A 105 -7.64 -20.93 21.88
N ASN A 106 -7.92 -19.68 21.49
CA ASN A 106 -7.23 -18.49 21.98
C ASN A 106 -8.08 -17.23 21.80
N THR A 107 -8.43 -16.57 22.90
CA THR A 107 -9.19 -15.30 22.88
C THR A 107 -8.38 -14.11 23.39
N ASP A 108 -7.20 -14.35 23.95
CA ASP A 108 -6.30 -13.31 24.45
C ASP A 108 -5.38 -12.86 23.30
N ILE A 109 -5.92 -12.00 22.44
CA ILE A 109 -5.27 -11.48 21.24
C ILE A 109 -5.55 -9.98 21.12
N GLU A 110 -4.54 -9.14 21.30
CA GLU A 110 -4.62 -7.69 21.14
C GLU A 110 -4.87 -7.24 19.69
N GLY A 111 -5.18 -5.96 19.49
CA GLY A 111 -5.38 -5.35 18.17
C GLY A 111 -6.85 -5.25 17.75
N VAL A 112 -7.10 -4.30 16.85
CA VAL A 112 -8.43 -3.96 16.29
C VAL A 112 -8.26 -3.53 14.82
N ASP A 113 -9.22 -2.80 14.27
CA ASP A 113 -9.06 -2.21 12.94
C ASP A 113 -8.40 -0.83 13.05
N THR A 114 -7.62 -0.46 12.03
CA THR A 114 -7.06 0.88 11.85
C THR A 114 -7.34 1.41 10.44
N TYR A 115 -7.67 2.69 10.36
CA TYR A 115 -8.27 3.29 9.17
C TYR A 115 -7.59 4.61 8.81
N ASN A 116 -7.08 4.69 7.57
CA ASN A 116 -6.86 5.95 6.83
C ASN A 116 -6.64 5.58 5.35
N ALA A 117 -7.72 5.47 4.57
CA ALA A 117 -7.65 5.08 3.17
C ALA A 117 -6.68 3.88 2.96
N CYS A 118 -5.87 3.92 1.91
CA CYS A 118 -4.91 2.87 1.56
C CYS A 118 -3.71 2.75 2.54
N TYR A 119 -3.61 3.57 3.59
CA TYR A 119 -2.51 3.54 4.57
C TYR A 119 -2.75 2.55 5.73
N GLY A 120 -4.00 2.15 5.99
CA GLY A 120 -4.37 1.36 7.17
C GLY A 120 -3.52 0.09 7.36
N GLY A 121 -3.23 -0.65 6.29
CA GLY A 121 -2.41 -1.87 6.36
C GLY A 121 -0.98 -1.60 6.84
N THR A 122 -0.39 -0.48 6.43
CA THR A 122 0.92 -0.04 6.91
C THR A 122 0.86 0.39 8.36
N ASN A 123 -0.18 1.09 8.78
CA ASN A 123 -0.33 1.45 10.19
C ASN A 123 -0.43 0.20 11.08
N ALA A 124 -1.23 -0.79 10.68
CA ALA A 124 -1.35 -2.07 11.38
C ALA A 124 -0.01 -2.82 11.46
N PHE A 125 0.76 -2.82 10.37
CA PHE A 125 2.11 -3.38 10.36
C PHE A 125 3.04 -2.68 11.35
N LEU A 126 3.09 -1.35 11.34
CA LEU A 126 3.93 -0.59 12.26
C LEU A 126 3.51 -0.78 13.72
N ASN A 127 2.21 -0.87 14.00
CA ASN A 127 1.69 -1.18 15.33
C ASN A 127 2.11 -2.58 15.80
N ALA A 128 2.09 -3.59 14.91
CA ALA A 128 2.57 -4.93 15.22
C ALA A 128 4.08 -4.95 15.51
N ILE A 129 4.90 -4.26 14.71
CA ILE A 129 6.34 -4.11 15.00
C ILE A 129 6.55 -3.47 16.37
N ASN A 130 5.87 -2.35 16.63
CA ASN A 130 6.01 -1.64 17.90
C ASN A 130 5.57 -2.51 19.09
N TRP A 131 4.51 -3.32 18.93
CA TRP A 131 4.04 -4.24 19.96
C TRP A 131 5.08 -5.33 20.26
N VAL A 132 5.65 -6.00 19.23
CA VAL A 132 6.72 -7.01 19.41
C VAL A 132 7.95 -6.42 20.09
N GLU A 133 8.29 -5.15 19.81
CA GLU A 133 9.42 -4.46 20.44
C GLU A 133 9.11 -3.88 21.84
N SER A 134 7.85 -3.93 22.29
CA SER A 134 7.41 -3.30 23.54
C SER A 134 7.59 -4.19 24.77
N SER A 135 7.43 -3.59 25.96
CA SER A 135 7.36 -4.34 27.22
C SER A 135 6.09 -5.19 27.37
N SER A 136 5.06 -4.95 26.55
CA SER A 136 3.81 -5.72 26.56
C SER A 136 3.88 -6.96 25.67
N TRP A 137 4.98 -7.17 24.94
CA TRP A 137 5.15 -8.37 24.14
C TRP A 137 5.21 -9.61 25.04
N ASP A 138 4.43 -10.62 24.69
CA ASP A 138 4.26 -11.85 25.46
C ASP A 138 4.99 -13.06 24.85
N GLY A 139 5.84 -12.82 23.83
CA GLY A 139 6.59 -13.85 23.13
C GLY A 139 5.87 -14.47 21.92
N ARG A 140 4.59 -14.14 21.70
CA ARG A 140 3.80 -14.66 20.55
C ARG A 140 4.00 -13.80 19.30
N ASP A 141 3.68 -14.37 18.13
CA ASP A 141 3.71 -13.62 16.88
C ASP A 141 2.44 -12.73 16.74
N ALA A 142 2.52 -11.74 15.87
CA ALA A 142 1.38 -10.93 15.44
C ALA A 142 0.91 -11.34 14.04
N ILE A 143 -0.39 -11.22 13.76
CA ILE A 143 -0.92 -11.26 12.40
C ILE A 143 -1.40 -9.86 12.02
N VAL A 144 -0.95 -9.38 10.86
CA VAL A 144 -1.39 -8.13 10.25
C VAL A 144 -2.18 -8.47 9.01
N VAL A 145 -3.36 -7.88 8.87
CA VAL A 145 -4.24 -8.05 7.71
C VAL A 145 -4.41 -6.72 7.02
N ALA A 146 -4.17 -6.65 5.72
CA ALA A 146 -4.48 -5.49 4.88
C ALA A 146 -5.40 -5.97 3.77
N GLY A 147 -6.60 -5.42 3.61
CA GLY A 147 -7.52 -5.93 2.62
C GLY A 147 -8.63 -4.95 2.30
N ASP A 148 -9.09 -4.98 1.05
CA ASP A 148 -10.08 -4.04 0.55
C ASP A 148 -10.75 -4.53 -0.73
N ILE A 149 -11.87 -3.88 -1.02
CA ILE A 149 -12.58 -3.91 -2.28
C ILE A 149 -12.67 -2.46 -2.79
N ALA A 150 -11.93 -2.19 -3.86
CA ALA A 150 -11.85 -0.88 -4.51
C ALA A 150 -12.91 -0.75 -5.60
N ALA A 151 -14.02 -0.11 -5.25
CA ALA A 151 -15.17 0.09 -6.13
C ALA A 151 -15.32 1.55 -6.58
N TYR A 152 -15.62 1.76 -7.86
CA TYR A 152 -15.81 3.09 -8.44
C TYR A 152 -17.03 3.16 -9.37
N LYS A 153 -17.77 4.26 -9.28
CA LYS A 153 -18.99 4.49 -10.06
C LYS A 153 -18.71 4.71 -11.55
N LYS A 154 -17.81 5.66 -11.86
CA LYS A 154 -17.49 6.09 -13.23
C LYS A 154 -16.65 5.04 -13.95
N ALA A 155 -17.07 4.62 -15.15
CA ALA A 155 -16.40 3.56 -15.93
C ALA A 155 -14.89 3.79 -16.12
N THR A 156 -14.47 5.01 -16.46
CA THR A 156 -13.05 5.35 -16.68
C THR A 156 -12.17 5.17 -15.45
N ILE A 157 -12.73 5.26 -14.25
CA ILE A 157 -12.03 5.06 -12.97
C ILE A 157 -12.27 3.63 -12.47
N ARG A 158 -13.39 3.01 -12.84
CA ARG A 158 -13.70 1.60 -12.55
C ARG A 158 -12.60 0.66 -13.02
N ALA A 159 -11.93 0.97 -14.14
CA ALA A 159 -10.77 0.23 -14.65
C ALA A 159 -9.57 0.20 -13.67
N THR A 160 -9.52 1.05 -12.64
CA THR A 160 -8.49 1.00 -11.59
C THR A 160 -8.94 0.26 -10.33
N GLY A 161 -10.20 -0.18 -10.26
CA GLY A 161 -10.73 -0.97 -9.16
C GLY A 161 -10.06 -2.33 -9.00
N SER A 162 -10.32 -3.00 -7.89
CA SER A 162 -9.92 -4.40 -7.64
C SER A 162 -10.52 -4.90 -6.33
N ALA A 163 -10.14 -6.09 -5.93
CA ALA A 163 -10.28 -6.59 -4.58
C ALA A 163 -9.09 -7.49 -4.22
N GLY A 164 -8.69 -7.51 -2.96
CA GLY A 164 -7.64 -8.38 -2.47
C GLY A 164 -7.37 -8.19 -0.99
N CYS A 165 -6.69 -9.18 -0.40
CA CYS A 165 -6.30 -9.14 1.00
C CYS A 165 -4.96 -9.85 1.20
N VAL A 166 -4.04 -9.17 1.90
CA VAL A 166 -2.76 -9.71 2.34
C VAL A 166 -2.80 -9.96 3.84
N ALA A 167 -2.36 -11.14 4.26
CA ALA A 167 -2.11 -11.46 5.66
C ALA A 167 -0.61 -11.71 5.88
N MET A 168 -0.04 -11.13 6.92
CA MET A 168 1.38 -11.22 7.27
C MET A 168 1.55 -11.73 8.70
N LEU A 169 2.40 -12.73 8.88
CA LEU A 169 2.88 -13.13 10.21
C LEU A 169 4.10 -12.26 10.55
N VAL A 170 4.04 -11.56 11.68
CA VAL A 170 5.06 -10.62 12.13
C VAL A 170 5.64 -11.08 13.48
N GLY A 171 6.96 -11.11 13.60
CA GLY A 171 7.64 -11.53 14.82
C GLY A 171 9.16 -11.44 14.71
N PRO A 172 9.91 -11.90 15.73
CA PRO A 172 11.37 -11.94 15.71
C PRO A 172 11.91 -12.95 14.69
N ASP A 173 13.21 -12.84 14.41
CA ASP A 173 13.96 -13.74 13.52
C ASP A 173 13.35 -13.88 12.12
N ALA A 174 12.81 -12.77 11.61
CA ALA A 174 12.15 -12.74 10.32
C ALA A 174 13.15 -12.76 9.15
N PRO A 175 12.85 -13.43 8.01
CA PRO A 175 13.62 -13.30 6.79
C PRO A 175 13.54 -11.90 6.17
N LEU A 176 12.44 -11.16 6.41
CA LEU A 176 12.27 -9.77 5.98
C LEU A 176 12.16 -8.87 7.22
N VAL A 177 13.28 -8.31 7.65
CA VAL A 177 13.42 -7.52 8.87
C VAL A 177 13.12 -6.05 8.59
N VAL A 178 12.34 -5.38 9.43
CA VAL A 178 12.18 -3.92 9.31
C VAL A 178 13.44 -3.21 9.80
N GLU A 179 13.92 -2.20 9.07
CA GLU A 179 15.06 -1.42 9.57
C GLU A 179 14.59 -0.38 10.59
N SER A 180 14.77 -0.69 11.87
CA SER A 180 14.33 0.16 12.98
C SER A 180 14.94 1.57 12.90
N GLY A 181 14.11 2.59 13.10
CA GLY A 181 14.50 4.00 13.00
C GLY A 181 14.46 4.59 11.58
N LEU A 182 14.32 3.77 10.53
CA LEU A 182 14.25 4.23 9.13
C LEU A 182 12.80 4.34 8.65
N ARG A 183 12.07 5.32 9.19
CA ARG A 183 10.68 5.65 8.79
C ARG A 183 10.57 7.13 8.48
N GLY A 184 10.33 7.51 7.23
CA GLY A 184 10.01 8.88 6.83
C GLY A 184 8.52 9.03 6.61
N SER A 185 7.83 9.80 7.45
CA SER A 185 6.36 9.90 7.43
C SER A 185 5.91 11.33 7.15
N HIS A 186 4.78 11.48 6.45
CA HIS A 186 4.16 12.76 6.17
C HIS A 186 2.63 12.64 6.20
N PHE A 187 1.99 13.55 6.94
CA PHE A 187 0.54 13.58 7.13
C PHE A 187 0.06 15.00 6.91
N ARG A 188 -1.07 15.16 6.23
CA ARG A 188 -1.72 16.46 6.01
C ARG A 188 -3.24 16.28 6.02
N HIS A 189 -3.97 17.36 6.20
CA HIS A 189 -5.41 17.39 5.95
C HIS A 189 -5.69 17.77 4.48
N THR A 190 -6.34 16.87 3.74
CA THR A 190 -6.71 17.05 2.32
C THR A 190 -8.05 16.35 2.01
N TYR A 191 -8.70 16.78 0.92
CA TYR A 191 -9.91 16.15 0.37
C TYR A 191 -9.64 15.61 -1.05
N ASP A 192 -8.51 14.94 -1.24
CA ASP A 192 -8.11 14.40 -2.54
C ASP A 192 -8.90 13.14 -2.93
N PHE A 193 -9.18 12.28 -1.94
CA PHE A 193 -10.09 11.13 -2.05
C PHE A 193 -10.66 10.82 -0.67
N TYR A 194 -11.97 10.60 -0.59
CA TYR A 194 -12.66 10.34 0.67
C TYR A 194 -14.02 9.65 0.44
N LYS A 195 -14.58 9.06 1.50
CA LYS A 195 -15.89 8.37 1.48
C LYS A 195 -16.82 8.99 2.52
N ALA A 196 -17.41 10.14 2.20
CA ALA A 196 -18.32 10.83 3.12
C ALA A 196 -19.76 10.27 3.09
N ASP A 197 -20.18 9.68 1.97
CA ASP A 197 -21.50 9.07 1.81
C ASP A 197 -21.47 7.57 2.20
N PHE A 198 -21.94 7.26 3.41
CA PHE A 198 -22.04 5.88 3.91
C PHE A 198 -23.13 5.04 3.22
N SER A 199 -23.98 5.62 2.39
CA SER A 199 -25.02 4.88 1.64
C SER A 199 -24.48 4.16 0.40
N THR A 200 -23.25 4.47 -0.01
CA THR A 200 -22.58 3.87 -1.16
C THR A 200 -21.17 3.39 -0.81
N GLU A 201 -20.64 2.46 -1.60
CA GLU A 201 -19.24 2.03 -1.52
C GLU A 201 -18.29 2.98 -2.28
N TYR A 202 -18.85 3.86 -3.12
CA TYR A 202 -18.09 4.70 -4.02
C TYR A 202 -17.50 5.93 -3.30
N PRO A 203 -16.23 6.26 -3.57
CA PRO A 203 -15.59 7.44 -3.02
C PRO A 203 -15.87 8.70 -3.87
N ASP A 204 -15.74 9.85 -3.22
CA ASP A 204 -15.47 11.12 -3.88
C ASP A 204 -13.96 11.20 -4.18
N LEU A 205 -13.64 11.63 -5.41
CA LEU A 205 -12.27 11.66 -5.91
C LEU A 205 -12.02 12.92 -6.75
N ASP A 206 -11.07 13.72 -6.31
CA ASP A 206 -10.40 14.73 -7.12
C ASP A 206 -9.12 14.11 -7.71
N GLY A 207 -9.23 13.64 -8.95
CA GLY A 207 -8.14 12.95 -9.65
C GLY A 207 -6.84 13.78 -9.70
N PRO A 208 -6.85 15.00 -10.24
CA PRO A 208 -5.69 15.89 -10.24
C PRO A 208 -5.10 16.13 -8.85
N LEU A 209 -5.93 16.41 -7.85
CA LEU A 209 -5.46 16.64 -6.48
C LEU A 209 -4.83 15.38 -5.88
N SER A 210 -5.41 14.19 -6.10
CA SER A 210 -4.88 12.92 -5.58
C SER A 210 -3.47 12.62 -6.10
N VAL A 211 -3.19 12.91 -7.38
CA VAL A 211 -1.84 12.74 -7.96
C VAL A 211 -0.87 13.75 -7.34
N LYS A 212 -1.31 15.00 -7.14
CA LYS A 212 -0.49 16.03 -6.48
C LYS A 212 -0.14 15.63 -5.05
N CYS A 213 -1.12 15.22 -4.24
CA CYS A 213 -0.92 14.80 -2.86
C CYS A 213 -0.03 13.55 -2.76
N TYR A 214 -0.21 12.56 -3.64
CA TYR A 214 0.65 11.38 -3.71
C TYR A 214 2.12 11.76 -3.94
N ASN A 215 2.38 12.64 -4.91
CA ASN A 215 3.75 13.08 -5.24
C ASN A 215 4.35 13.90 -4.09
N GLU A 216 3.59 14.82 -3.52
CA GLU A 216 4.02 15.61 -2.36
C GLU A 216 4.41 14.72 -1.17
N ALA A 217 3.56 13.74 -0.85
CA ALA A 217 3.82 12.77 0.19
C ALA A 217 5.09 11.94 -0.07
N LEU A 218 5.29 11.52 -1.33
CA LEU A 218 6.47 10.76 -1.73
C LEU A 218 7.76 11.56 -1.50
N GLU A 219 7.80 12.81 -1.95
CA GLU A 219 8.96 13.69 -1.79
C GLU A 219 9.31 13.92 -0.32
N ALA A 220 8.30 14.24 0.50
CA ALA A 220 8.48 14.46 1.92
C ALA A 220 8.97 13.20 2.64
N CYS A 221 8.31 12.05 2.41
CA CYS A 221 8.69 10.79 3.03
C CYS A 221 10.09 10.35 2.62
N TYR A 222 10.44 10.50 1.34
CA TYR A 222 11.75 10.16 0.80
C TYR A 222 12.86 11.00 1.44
N ARG A 223 12.69 12.34 1.49
CA ARG A 223 13.67 13.23 2.13
C ARG A 223 13.89 12.88 3.61
N ILE A 224 12.81 12.65 4.36
CA ILE A 224 12.90 12.30 5.78
C ILE A 224 13.60 10.93 5.95
N TYR A 225 13.27 9.96 5.10
CA TYR A 225 13.92 8.65 5.11
C TYR A 225 15.43 8.77 4.86
N GLN A 226 15.84 9.49 3.80
CA GLN A 226 17.25 9.67 3.45
C GLN A 226 18.03 10.40 4.55
N TYR A 227 17.41 11.40 5.17
CA TYR A 227 17.99 12.07 6.34
C TYR A 227 18.25 11.09 7.49
N LYS A 228 17.25 10.26 7.84
CA LYS A 228 17.39 9.27 8.92
C LYS A 228 18.43 8.19 8.60
N LEU A 229 18.52 7.78 7.33
CA LEU A 229 19.54 6.84 6.86
C LEU A 229 20.95 7.40 7.05
N LYS A 230 21.21 8.62 6.52
CA LYS A 230 22.51 9.30 6.70
C LYS A 230 22.88 9.47 8.18
N ARG A 231 21.90 9.79 9.03
CA ARG A 231 22.13 9.91 10.48
C ARG A 231 22.51 8.58 11.14
N GLN A 232 21.92 7.47 10.70
CA GLN A 232 22.29 6.14 11.21
C GLN A 232 23.68 5.71 10.76
N GLU A 233 24.08 6.05 9.53
CA GLU A 233 25.40 5.72 8.99
C GLU A 233 26.56 6.53 9.61
N SER A 234 26.25 7.65 10.30
CA SER A 234 27.24 8.62 10.81
C SER A 234 27.48 8.58 12.33
N THR A 235 26.93 7.63 13.08
CA THR A 235 26.93 7.50 14.58
C THR A 235 27.93 8.40 15.36
N HIS A 236 27.49 9.53 15.96
CA HIS A 236 27.15 9.66 17.40
C HIS A 236 26.88 11.08 17.96
N ASP A 237 27.00 12.20 17.23
CA ASP A 237 26.81 13.53 17.89
C ASP A 237 26.15 14.64 17.03
N ALA A 238 25.48 14.31 15.92
CA ALA A 238 24.75 15.33 15.16
C ALA A 238 23.42 15.68 15.86
N PRO A 239 23.22 16.92 16.36
CA PRO A 239 21.93 17.34 16.90
C PRO A 239 20.85 17.22 15.82
N LEU A 240 19.60 16.98 16.25
CA LEU A 240 18.45 17.08 15.35
C LEU A 240 18.45 18.50 14.75
N PRO A 241 18.35 18.69 13.41
CA PRO A 241 18.07 20.01 12.84
C PRO A 241 16.67 20.50 13.24
N PHE A 242 15.87 19.63 13.85
CA PHE A 242 14.74 20.00 14.66
C PHE A 242 15.09 19.90 16.14
N SER A 243 15.75 20.93 16.66
CA SER A 243 15.05 21.59 17.74
C SER A 243 13.79 22.16 17.07
N ILE A 244 12.67 21.43 17.17
CA ILE A 244 11.52 22.16 17.66
C ILE A 244 11.99 22.55 19.06
N GLN A 245 12.70 23.67 19.17
CA GLN A 245 12.44 24.46 20.36
C GLN A 245 10.93 24.56 20.30
N PRO A 246 10.17 24.07 21.29
CA PRO A 246 8.80 24.54 21.40
C PRO A 246 8.93 26.04 21.17
N PRO A 247 8.35 26.60 20.09
CA PRO A 247 8.66 27.95 19.63
C PRO A 247 8.74 28.79 20.88
N GLU A 248 9.93 29.37 21.21
CA GLU A 248 10.24 29.96 22.52
C GLU A 248 8.94 30.38 23.15
N CYS A 249 8.41 29.66 24.16
CA CYS A 249 6.99 29.69 24.53
C CYS A 249 6.40 31.11 24.44
N THR A 250 6.00 31.47 23.23
CA THR A 250 5.51 32.77 22.83
C THR A 250 4.12 32.35 22.55
N GLU A 251 3.25 32.65 23.53
CA GLU A 251 1.85 32.27 23.57
C GLU A 251 1.37 31.87 22.18
N VAL A 252 1.30 30.56 21.91
CA VAL A 252 0.64 30.09 20.71
C VAL A 252 -0.82 30.40 20.99
N LYS A 253 -1.25 31.60 20.60
CA LYS A 253 -2.65 31.96 20.56
C LYS A 253 -3.28 30.99 19.58
N LEU A 254 -3.92 29.96 20.12
CA LEU A 254 -4.94 29.22 19.40
C LEU A 254 -5.83 30.27 18.75
N PRO A 255 -6.11 30.19 17.43
CA PRO A 255 -6.91 31.20 16.78
C PRO A 255 -8.25 31.31 17.51
N ASP A 256 -8.56 32.51 18.01
CA ASP A 256 -9.80 32.82 18.75
C ASP A 256 -11.04 32.70 17.84
N SER A 257 -10.84 32.65 16.52
CA SER A 257 -11.85 32.28 15.54
C SER A 257 -11.65 30.82 15.12
N GLY A 258 -12.74 30.05 15.07
CA GLY A 258 -12.73 28.62 14.78
C GLY A 258 -11.95 28.21 13.53
N LEU A 259 -11.77 26.91 13.33
CA LEU A 259 -11.15 26.28 12.15
C LEU A 259 -11.90 26.64 10.85
N GLY A 260 -11.90 27.91 10.46
CA GLY A 260 -12.29 28.36 9.14
C GLY A 260 -11.29 27.77 8.17
N THR A 261 -11.78 27.17 7.09
CA THR A 261 -10.95 26.68 5.99
C THR A 261 -10.04 27.81 5.53
N PRO A 262 -8.72 27.74 5.80
CA PRO A 262 -7.82 28.74 5.29
C PRO A 262 -7.72 28.45 3.78
N GLU A 263 -8.14 29.39 2.93
CA GLU A 263 -7.60 29.47 1.57
C GLU A 263 -6.12 29.87 1.69
N MET A 264 -5.29 28.90 2.10
CA MET A 264 -3.84 29.05 2.17
C MET A 264 -3.25 28.78 0.79
N LYS A 265 -2.44 29.71 0.29
CA LYS A 265 -1.81 29.58 -1.02
C LYS A 265 -0.75 28.46 -0.96
N PRO A 266 -0.52 27.71 -2.06
CA PRO A 266 0.47 26.63 -2.11
C PRO A 266 1.90 27.07 -1.71
N GLU A 267 2.19 28.35 -1.83
CA GLU A 267 3.50 28.99 -1.62
C GLU A 267 3.89 29.04 -0.13
N ASP A 268 2.92 29.07 0.78
CA ASP A 268 3.15 29.28 2.21
C ASP A 268 3.65 28.03 2.95
N TYR A 269 3.50 26.83 2.35
CA TYR A 269 3.95 25.57 2.95
C TYR A 269 5.43 25.28 2.74
N ASN A 270 6.09 26.00 1.82
CA ASN A 270 7.41 25.62 1.33
C ASN A 270 8.60 26.28 2.06
N ASN A 271 8.41 27.08 3.12
CA ASN A 271 9.54 27.88 3.63
C ASN A 271 10.08 27.50 5.02
N SER A 272 9.38 26.74 5.86
CA SER A 272 9.87 26.45 7.22
C SER A 272 10.58 25.10 7.40
N ILE A 273 10.55 24.20 6.39
CA ILE A 273 11.21 22.87 6.43
C ILE A 273 12.31 22.74 5.34
N MET A 274 12.65 23.84 4.65
CA MET A 274 13.35 23.79 3.35
C MET A 274 14.78 24.32 3.30
N ASN A 275 15.37 24.83 4.39
CA ASN A 275 16.66 25.52 4.31
C ASN A 275 17.77 24.91 5.17
N GLU A 276 18.14 23.67 4.91
CA GLU A 276 19.52 23.23 5.20
C GLU A 276 20.20 22.78 3.91
N SER A 277 21.25 23.50 3.53
CA SER A 277 22.22 23.06 2.52
C SER A 277 23.00 21.89 3.10
N LEU A 278 22.89 20.73 2.45
CA LEU A 278 23.73 19.56 2.73
C LEU A 278 25.21 19.92 2.49
N PRO A 279 26.15 19.33 3.25
CA PRO A 279 27.56 19.69 3.19
C PRO A 279 28.16 19.49 1.78
N PRO A 280 29.14 20.32 1.38
CA PRO A 280 29.74 20.27 0.05
C PRO A 280 30.59 19.02 -0.13
N GLY A 281 30.16 18.17 -1.06
CA GLY A 281 30.87 16.97 -1.53
C GLY A 281 29.86 16.00 -2.13
N ASP A 282 29.91 15.77 -3.44
CA ASP A 282 29.01 14.80 -4.08
C ASP A 282 29.35 13.40 -3.55
N PRO A 283 28.43 12.71 -2.84
CA PRO A 283 28.61 11.28 -2.57
C PRO A 283 28.71 10.51 -3.89
N VAL A 284 29.52 9.44 -3.88
CA VAL A 284 29.75 8.57 -5.06
C VAL A 284 28.47 7.85 -5.50
N SER A 285 27.50 7.65 -4.60
CA SER A 285 26.23 6.98 -4.86
C SER A 285 25.03 7.90 -4.64
N LEU A 286 24.02 7.79 -5.48
CA LEU A 286 22.78 8.57 -5.36
C LEU A 286 21.91 8.04 -4.21
N PRO A 287 21.15 8.91 -3.52
CA PRO A 287 20.26 8.47 -2.44
C PRO A 287 19.27 7.35 -2.86
N VAL A 288 18.78 7.35 -4.10
CA VAL A 288 17.86 6.32 -4.62
C VAL A 288 18.53 4.94 -4.73
N GLU A 289 19.87 4.91 -4.78
CA GLU A 289 20.69 3.69 -4.79
C GLU A 289 20.85 3.06 -3.42
N SER A 290 20.40 3.73 -2.35
CA SER A 290 20.27 3.10 -1.05
C SER A 290 19.25 1.94 -1.04
N PHE A 291 18.36 1.88 -2.03
CA PHE A 291 17.38 0.81 -2.22
C PHE A 291 17.77 -0.09 -3.40
N ASP A 292 17.88 -1.39 -3.14
CA ASP A 292 18.07 -2.39 -4.19
C ASP A 292 16.77 -2.67 -4.96
N TYR A 293 15.64 -2.66 -4.24
CA TYR A 293 14.30 -2.79 -4.80
C TYR A 293 13.35 -1.79 -4.14
N MET A 294 12.26 -1.44 -4.81
CA MET A 294 11.22 -0.59 -4.22
C MET A 294 9.82 -1.10 -4.53
N CYS A 295 8.98 -1.13 -3.51
CA CYS A 295 7.54 -1.36 -3.59
C CYS A 295 6.81 -0.06 -3.25
N PHE A 296 5.76 0.24 -4.02
CA PHE A 296 4.94 1.43 -3.85
C PHE A 296 3.48 1.01 -3.68
N HIS A 297 2.70 1.81 -2.95
CA HIS A 297 1.25 1.82 -3.15
C HIS A 297 0.97 2.08 -4.63
N ALA A 298 0.21 1.18 -5.27
CA ALA A 298 0.01 1.17 -6.71
C ALA A 298 -1.49 1.30 -7.06
N PRO A 299 -2.06 2.52 -7.07
CA PRO A 299 -3.39 2.73 -7.64
C PRO A 299 -3.41 2.35 -9.12
N THR A 300 -2.33 2.69 -9.82
CA THR A 300 -2.01 2.24 -11.17
C THR A 300 -0.51 2.05 -11.30
N THR A 301 -0.05 1.19 -12.20
CA THR A 301 1.40 1.01 -12.40
C THR A 301 2.04 2.21 -13.10
N LYS A 302 1.25 2.99 -13.86
CA LYS A 302 1.70 4.27 -14.41
C LYS A 302 2.06 5.27 -13.32
N ILE A 303 1.27 5.38 -12.26
CA ILE A 303 1.58 6.23 -11.10
C ILE A 303 2.90 5.77 -10.46
N VAL A 304 3.10 4.46 -10.28
CA VAL A 304 4.36 3.93 -9.72
C VAL A 304 5.57 4.30 -10.60
N ARG A 305 5.44 4.22 -11.93
CA ARG A 305 6.50 4.67 -12.84
C ARG A 305 6.84 6.14 -12.66
N LYS A 306 5.83 7.01 -12.61
CA LYS A 306 6.02 8.45 -12.39
C LYS A 306 6.63 8.74 -11.01
N ALA A 307 6.17 8.02 -9.98
CA ALA A 307 6.68 8.12 -8.62
C ALA A 307 8.17 7.79 -8.56
N TYR A 308 8.60 6.71 -9.19
CA TYR A 308 10.01 6.34 -9.25
C TYR A 308 10.86 7.38 -10.00
N SER A 309 10.37 7.88 -11.15
CA SER A 309 11.02 9.00 -11.87
C SER A 309 11.18 10.23 -10.98
N ARG A 310 10.20 10.50 -10.10
CA ARG A 310 10.25 11.62 -9.17
C ARG A 310 11.35 11.49 -8.14
N LEU A 311 11.75 10.28 -7.75
CA LEU A 311 12.90 10.08 -6.86
C LEU A 311 14.21 10.54 -7.53
N PHE A 312 14.40 10.22 -8.82
CA PHE A 312 15.56 10.70 -9.58
C PHE A 312 15.56 12.21 -9.74
N TYR A 313 14.39 12.84 -9.87
CA TYR A 313 14.30 14.30 -9.82
C TYR A 313 14.71 14.86 -8.45
N ASN A 314 14.29 14.25 -7.35
CA ASN A 314 14.68 14.70 -6.01
C ASN A 314 16.20 14.58 -5.77
N ASP A 315 16.78 13.48 -6.22
CA ASP A 315 18.22 13.27 -6.17
C ASP A 315 18.95 14.29 -7.04
N TYR A 316 18.47 14.56 -8.26
CA TYR A 316 19.01 15.59 -9.15
C TYR A 316 19.07 16.98 -8.50
N ARG A 317 18.02 17.39 -7.78
CA ARG A 317 17.98 18.69 -7.09
C ARG A 317 19.07 18.86 -6.03
N THR A 318 19.56 17.75 -5.48
CA THR A 318 20.54 17.72 -4.39
C THR A 318 21.94 17.26 -4.84
N HIS A 319 22.04 16.64 -6.02
CA HIS A 319 23.26 16.06 -6.59
C HIS A 319 23.39 16.46 -8.07
N VAL A 320 23.17 17.74 -8.35
CA VAL A 320 23.06 18.27 -9.72
C VAL A 320 24.29 17.93 -10.55
N HIS A 321 25.48 17.90 -9.95
CA HIS A 321 26.76 17.65 -10.63
C HIS A 321 27.11 16.17 -10.81
N HIS A 322 26.31 15.24 -10.28
CA HIS A 322 26.54 13.81 -10.46
C HIS A 322 26.46 13.43 -11.95
N SER A 323 27.37 12.56 -12.39
CA SER A 323 27.58 12.21 -13.82
C SER A 323 26.35 11.58 -14.48
N LEU A 324 25.52 10.87 -13.70
CA LEU A 324 24.25 10.33 -14.18
C LEU A 324 23.36 11.43 -14.79
N TYR A 325 23.42 12.65 -14.27
CA TYR A 325 22.54 13.75 -14.68
C TYR A 325 23.09 14.64 -15.78
N ASP A 326 24.23 14.31 -16.41
CA ASP A 326 24.83 15.12 -17.48
C ASP A 326 23.83 15.43 -18.60
N SER A 327 23.11 14.41 -19.07
CA SER A 327 22.09 14.55 -20.12
C SER A 327 20.88 15.37 -19.64
N ALA A 328 20.44 15.16 -18.40
CA ALA A 328 19.32 15.90 -17.82
C ALA A 328 19.67 17.39 -17.66
N ARG A 329 20.87 17.72 -17.17
CA ARG A 329 21.37 19.09 -17.08
C ARG A 329 21.38 19.79 -18.44
N ALA A 330 21.89 19.13 -19.48
CA ALA A 330 21.96 19.71 -20.82
C ALA A 330 20.57 19.97 -21.45
N GLN A 331 19.57 19.18 -21.10
CA GLN A 331 18.19 19.36 -21.58
C GLN A 331 17.45 20.44 -20.78
N LEU A 332 17.62 20.46 -19.45
CA LEU A 332 16.90 21.35 -18.54
C LEU A 332 17.53 22.74 -18.41
N SER A 333 18.81 22.94 -18.76
CA SER A 333 19.48 24.26 -18.76
C SER A 333 18.87 25.28 -19.73
N LYS A 334 17.88 24.87 -20.54
CA LYS A 334 17.12 25.70 -21.48
C LYS A 334 15.77 26.17 -20.91
N VAL A 335 15.41 25.75 -19.69
CA VAL A 335 14.15 26.10 -19.03
C VAL A 335 14.43 27.21 -18.03
N GLU A 336 13.95 28.43 -18.31
CA GLU A 336 14.09 29.56 -17.38
C GLU A 336 13.34 29.30 -16.06
N CYS A 337 14.01 29.67 -14.98
CA CYS A 337 13.70 29.33 -13.60
C CYS A 337 12.68 30.32 -13.00
N GLU A 338 11.39 30.11 -13.19
CA GLU A 338 10.35 30.79 -12.39
C GLU A 338 9.03 29.99 -12.26
N SER A 339 8.74 29.08 -13.20
CA SER A 339 7.65 28.10 -13.05
C SER A 339 8.23 26.74 -12.70
N GLY A 340 7.88 26.14 -11.55
CA GLY A 340 8.34 24.79 -11.18
C GLY A 340 8.16 23.75 -12.29
N LEU A 341 8.86 22.60 -12.17
CA LEU A 341 8.89 21.56 -13.22
C LEU A 341 7.53 21.28 -13.86
N GLN A 342 7.48 21.33 -15.19
CA GLN A 342 6.35 20.89 -15.97
C GLN A 342 6.37 19.35 -16.16
N GLU A 343 5.24 18.78 -16.57
CA GLU A 343 5.15 17.33 -16.85
C GLU A 343 6.10 16.90 -17.97
N THR A 344 6.37 17.79 -18.93
CA THR A 344 7.35 17.57 -20.02
C THR A 344 8.77 17.39 -19.47
N ASP A 345 9.11 18.10 -18.38
CA ASP A 345 10.44 18.00 -17.77
C ASP A 345 10.60 16.68 -17.00
N MET A 346 9.50 16.10 -16.50
CA MET A 346 9.49 14.80 -15.84
C MET A 346 9.75 13.63 -16.79
N GLU A 347 9.57 13.81 -18.11
CA GLU A 347 9.89 12.79 -19.10
C GLU A 347 11.40 12.51 -19.17
N VAL A 348 12.23 13.55 -18.99
CA VAL A 348 13.70 13.43 -18.90
C VAL A 348 14.09 12.45 -17.79
N PHE A 349 13.52 12.61 -16.60
CA PHE A 349 13.79 11.72 -15.47
C PHE A 349 13.16 10.33 -15.64
N THR A 350 12.07 10.22 -16.40
CA THR A 350 11.47 8.93 -16.72
C THR A 350 12.36 8.11 -17.64
N ASN A 351 12.97 8.74 -18.64
CA ASN A 351 13.92 8.08 -19.53
C ASN A 351 15.20 7.69 -18.78
N LEU A 352 15.70 8.59 -17.93
CA LEU A 352 16.86 8.35 -17.07
C LEU A 352 16.64 7.16 -16.12
N ALA A 353 15.46 7.11 -15.48
CA ALA A 353 15.13 6.07 -14.52
C ALA A 353 14.74 4.73 -15.17
N ALA A 354 14.65 4.63 -16.51
CA ALA A 354 14.01 3.49 -17.17
C ALA A 354 14.70 2.13 -16.90
N SER A 355 16.03 2.08 -16.97
CA SER A 355 16.80 0.86 -16.67
C SER A 355 16.68 0.48 -15.19
N HIS A 356 16.84 1.45 -14.30
CA HIS A 356 16.70 1.27 -12.86
C HIS A 356 15.27 0.83 -12.47
N PHE A 357 14.24 1.39 -13.11
CA PHE A 357 12.85 0.99 -12.92
C PHE A 357 12.66 -0.48 -13.32
N LYS A 358 13.23 -0.86 -14.47
CA LYS A 358 13.13 -2.23 -14.99
C LYS A 358 13.71 -3.25 -14.02
N GLU A 359 14.83 -2.92 -13.39
CA GLU A 359 15.53 -3.80 -12.45
C GLU A 359 14.91 -3.78 -11.05
N ARG A 360 14.61 -2.58 -10.52
CA ARG A 360 14.35 -2.36 -9.09
C ARG A 360 12.86 -2.27 -8.73
N VAL A 361 11.96 -2.05 -9.71
CA VAL A 361 10.53 -1.78 -9.47
C VAL A 361 9.60 -2.65 -10.33
N ASP A 362 9.98 -2.98 -11.56
CA ASP A 362 9.15 -3.78 -12.48
C ASP A 362 8.67 -5.11 -11.86
N PRO A 363 9.51 -5.86 -11.11
CA PRO A 363 9.06 -7.07 -10.41
C PRO A 363 7.94 -6.80 -9.38
N SER A 364 7.97 -5.67 -8.68
CA SER A 364 6.97 -5.35 -7.65
C SER A 364 5.63 -4.95 -8.26
N ILE A 365 5.59 -4.39 -9.46
CA ILE A 365 4.33 -3.97 -10.09
C ILE A 365 3.60 -5.10 -10.84
N PHE A 366 4.17 -6.31 -10.88
CA PHE A 366 3.54 -7.47 -11.53
C PHE A 366 2.14 -7.76 -10.97
N VAL A 367 2.03 -7.96 -9.66
CA VAL A 367 0.73 -8.25 -9.03
C VAL A 367 -0.26 -7.09 -9.19
N PRO A 368 0.11 -5.82 -8.90
CA PRO A 368 -0.75 -4.68 -9.20
C PRO A 368 -1.24 -4.64 -10.66
N SER A 369 -0.38 -4.86 -11.66
CA SER A 369 -0.79 -4.87 -13.08
C SER A 369 -1.78 -5.98 -13.42
N GLN A 370 -1.67 -7.13 -12.74
CA GLN A 370 -2.52 -8.29 -12.98
C GLN A 370 -3.82 -8.25 -12.19
N CYS A 371 -3.98 -7.34 -11.23
CA CYS A 371 -5.13 -7.36 -10.35
C CYS A 371 -5.87 -6.03 -10.27
N GLY A 372 -5.19 -4.89 -10.42
CA GLY A 372 -5.74 -3.57 -10.11
C GLY A 372 -5.43 -3.12 -8.68
N ASN A 373 -6.07 -2.03 -8.24
CA ASN A 373 -5.81 -1.41 -6.93
C ASN A 373 -6.51 -2.15 -5.79
N MET A 374 -5.73 -2.75 -4.88
CA MET A 374 -6.25 -3.41 -3.67
C MET A 374 -6.20 -2.51 -2.41
N TYR A 375 -6.21 -1.20 -2.59
CA TYR A 375 -6.10 -0.19 -1.52
C TYR A 375 -5.02 -0.51 -0.48
N THR A 376 -5.40 -0.81 0.78
CA THR A 376 -4.44 -1.07 1.87
C THR A 376 -3.52 -2.26 1.58
N ALA A 377 -3.99 -3.25 0.81
CA ALA A 377 -3.19 -4.40 0.41
C ALA A 377 -2.24 -4.10 -0.76
N SER A 378 -2.35 -2.95 -1.42
CA SER A 378 -1.65 -2.65 -2.69
C SER A 378 -0.12 -2.62 -2.55
N VAL A 379 0.43 -1.95 -1.54
CA VAL A 379 1.89 -1.93 -1.32
C VAL A 379 2.43 -3.32 -0.92
N TRP A 380 1.60 -4.11 -0.22
CA TRP A 380 1.95 -5.46 0.22
C TRP A 380 1.83 -6.49 -0.91
N SER A 381 0.88 -6.32 -1.82
CA SER A 381 0.77 -7.13 -3.03
C SER A 381 1.94 -6.84 -3.98
N ALA A 382 2.46 -5.61 -3.97
CA ALA A 382 3.69 -5.28 -4.67
C ALA A 382 4.91 -6.03 -4.10
N LEU A 383 5.03 -6.13 -2.76
CA LEU A 383 6.03 -6.98 -2.11
C LEU A 383 5.85 -8.46 -2.48
N CYS A 384 4.62 -8.96 -2.54
CA CYS A 384 4.34 -10.32 -2.98
C CYS A 384 4.79 -10.57 -4.44
N GLY A 385 4.61 -9.58 -5.33
CA GLY A 385 5.10 -9.63 -6.71
C GLY A 385 6.62 -9.72 -6.78
N LEU A 386 7.33 -8.89 -6.01
CA LEU A 386 8.78 -8.92 -5.91
C LEU A 386 9.29 -10.28 -5.43
N LEU A 387 8.74 -10.80 -4.33
CA LEU A 387 9.09 -12.12 -3.77
C LEU A 387 8.81 -13.29 -4.72
N THR A 388 7.85 -13.11 -5.64
CA THR A 388 7.49 -14.14 -6.62
C THR A 388 8.45 -14.17 -7.80
N LEU A 389 8.84 -13.01 -8.29
CA LEU A 389 9.55 -12.86 -9.55
C LEU A 389 11.07 -12.80 -9.41
N VAL A 390 11.59 -12.38 -8.25
CA VAL A 390 13.03 -12.31 -8.01
C VAL A 390 13.49 -13.57 -7.27
N GLU A 391 14.53 -14.22 -7.78
CA GLU A 391 15.12 -15.39 -7.15
C GLU A 391 15.61 -15.07 -5.72
N PRO A 392 15.37 -15.93 -4.72
CA PRO A 392 15.78 -15.67 -3.34
C PRO A 392 17.26 -15.34 -3.16
N SER A 393 18.14 -15.95 -3.96
CA SER A 393 19.57 -15.65 -3.95
C SER A 393 19.89 -14.20 -4.30
N ASN A 394 19.09 -13.59 -5.18
CA ASN A 394 19.26 -12.20 -5.62
C ASN A 394 18.66 -11.21 -4.61
N LEU A 395 17.77 -11.68 -3.74
CA LEU A 395 17.17 -10.88 -2.66
C LEU A 395 18.02 -10.88 -1.38
N GLN A 396 18.84 -11.90 -1.13
CA GLN A 396 19.60 -12.01 0.12
C GLN A 396 20.47 -10.77 0.40
N GLY A 397 20.33 -10.18 1.59
CA GLY A 397 21.07 -8.98 2.03
C GLY A 397 20.53 -7.66 1.48
N LYS A 398 19.59 -7.70 0.54
CA LYS A 398 19.08 -6.53 -0.16
C LYS A 398 18.16 -5.69 0.72
N ARG A 399 18.12 -4.38 0.43
CA ARG A 399 17.18 -3.43 1.02
C ARG A 399 16.02 -3.18 0.07
N ILE A 400 14.81 -3.40 0.56
CA ILE A 400 13.56 -3.14 -0.16
C ILE A 400 12.93 -1.88 0.44
N GLY A 401 12.85 -0.81 -0.35
CA GLY A 401 12.11 0.39 0.00
C GLY A 401 10.60 0.17 -0.11
N MET A 402 9.83 0.67 0.84
CA MET A 402 8.39 0.53 0.92
C MET A 402 7.77 1.93 1.02
N PHE A 403 7.01 2.36 0.02
CA PHE A 403 6.25 3.62 0.07
C PHE A 403 4.76 3.37 0.17
N SER A 404 4.18 3.68 1.33
CA SER A 404 2.75 3.58 1.58
C SER A 404 2.10 4.96 1.55
N TYR A 405 0.97 5.06 0.87
CA TYR A 405 0.16 6.28 0.78
C TYR A 405 -1.30 5.92 1.01
N GLY A 406 -2.05 6.80 1.68
CA GLY A 406 -3.49 6.80 1.73
C GLY A 406 -4.01 8.23 1.77
N SER A 407 -4.96 8.56 0.91
CA SER A 407 -5.57 9.88 0.79
C SER A 407 -6.16 10.42 2.10
N GLY A 408 -6.33 11.74 2.17
CA GLY A 408 -6.76 12.46 3.38
C GLY A 408 -5.73 13.35 4.09
N PHE A 409 -4.40 13.19 4.01
CA PHE A 409 -3.62 12.00 3.66
C PHE A 409 -2.63 11.61 4.77
N ALA A 410 -2.27 10.33 4.75
CA ALA A 410 -1.25 9.70 5.58
C ALA A 410 -0.26 8.93 4.70
N SER A 411 1.04 9.08 4.96
CA SER A 411 2.05 8.38 4.19
C SER A 411 3.30 8.08 5.01
N THR A 412 3.95 6.96 4.69
CA THR A 412 5.26 6.58 5.23
C THR A 412 6.09 5.85 4.19
N MET A 413 7.36 6.25 4.07
CA MET A 413 8.43 5.48 3.47
C MET A 413 9.24 4.78 4.56
N PHE A 414 9.45 3.47 4.41
CA PHE A 414 10.31 2.67 5.29
C PHE A 414 11.05 1.62 4.47
N SER A 415 11.87 0.80 5.12
CA SER A 415 12.60 -0.27 4.44
C SER A 415 12.57 -1.60 5.17
N LEU A 416 12.67 -2.67 4.38
CA LEU A 416 12.87 -4.03 4.82
C LEU A 416 14.26 -4.50 4.37
N ARG A 417 15.00 -5.14 5.26
CA ARG A 417 16.23 -5.89 4.96
C ARG A 417 15.89 -7.36 4.78
N VAL A 418 16.34 -7.96 3.68
CA VAL A 418 16.26 -9.40 3.48
C VAL A 418 17.39 -10.07 4.27
N ALA A 419 17.10 -10.44 5.51
CA ALA A 419 18.05 -11.06 6.42
C ALA A 419 18.14 -12.59 6.24
N GLY A 420 17.08 -13.23 5.77
CA GLY A 420 17.00 -14.68 5.62
C GLY A 420 16.43 -15.13 4.28
N ASN A 421 16.44 -16.46 4.08
CA ASN A 421 16.00 -17.08 2.84
C ASN A 421 14.49 -16.86 2.60
N THR A 422 14.13 -16.32 1.43
CA THR A 422 12.75 -16.01 1.03
C THR A 422 12.06 -17.13 0.24
N GLN A 423 12.71 -18.27 0.00
CA GLN A 423 12.16 -19.40 -0.77
C GLN A 423 10.80 -19.86 -0.24
N LYS A 424 10.66 -20.03 1.09
CA LYS A 424 9.40 -20.46 1.70
C LYS A 424 8.27 -19.45 1.48
N LEU A 425 8.58 -18.14 1.50
CA LEU A 425 7.59 -17.09 1.21
C LEU A 425 7.10 -17.22 -0.23
N ARG A 426 8.03 -17.37 -1.19
CA ARG A 426 7.74 -17.52 -2.62
C ARG A 426 6.89 -18.76 -2.91
N GLU A 427 7.27 -19.91 -2.36
CA GLU A 427 6.54 -21.18 -2.53
C GLU A 427 5.14 -21.13 -1.94
N SER A 428 4.99 -20.55 -0.74
CA SER A 428 3.70 -20.44 -0.06
C SER A 428 2.73 -19.55 -0.85
N LEU A 429 3.24 -18.46 -1.44
CA LEU A 429 2.47 -17.55 -2.28
C LEU A 429 1.96 -18.23 -3.56
N ASN A 430 2.82 -18.98 -4.26
CA ASN A 430 2.50 -19.68 -5.52
C ASN A 430 1.78 -18.78 -6.56
N LEU A 431 2.17 -17.50 -6.63
CA LEU A 431 1.36 -16.47 -7.29
C LEU A 431 1.30 -16.59 -8.80
N LEU A 432 2.35 -17.05 -9.47
CA LEU A 432 2.34 -17.24 -10.94
C LEU A 432 1.24 -18.21 -11.36
N GLN A 433 1.15 -19.35 -10.68
CA GLN A 433 0.12 -20.36 -10.95
C GLN A 433 -1.26 -19.84 -10.53
N LEU A 434 -1.35 -19.18 -9.38
CA LEU A 434 -2.60 -18.63 -8.85
C LEU A 434 -3.22 -17.59 -9.79
N LEU A 435 -2.43 -16.66 -10.32
CA LEU A 435 -2.91 -15.61 -11.21
C LEU A 435 -3.21 -16.14 -12.62
N LYS A 436 -2.43 -17.12 -13.11
CA LYS A 436 -2.67 -17.78 -14.40
C LYS A 436 -3.98 -18.55 -14.43
N ASN A 437 -4.37 -19.18 -13.33
CA ASN A 437 -5.57 -20.03 -13.24
C ASN A 437 -6.84 -19.27 -12.86
N ARG A 438 -6.81 -17.94 -12.82
CA ARG A 438 -8.03 -17.15 -12.64
C ARG A 438 -8.97 -17.32 -13.82
N ARG A 439 -10.26 -17.21 -13.55
CA ARG A 439 -11.29 -17.12 -14.57
C ARG A 439 -11.25 -15.72 -15.18
N THR A 440 -10.83 -15.63 -16.44
CA THR A 440 -11.08 -14.45 -17.26
C THR A 440 -12.57 -14.42 -17.64
N ALA A 441 -13.28 -13.39 -17.21
CA ALA A 441 -14.67 -13.11 -17.52
C ALA A 441 -14.76 -12.00 -18.58
N SER A 442 -15.85 -11.98 -19.35
CA SER A 442 -16.10 -10.88 -20.28
C SER A 442 -16.39 -9.56 -19.54
N PRO A 443 -16.15 -8.40 -20.18
CA PRO A 443 -16.49 -7.09 -19.61
C PRO A 443 -17.95 -6.99 -19.14
N LYS A 444 -18.89 -7.53 -19.92
CA LYS A 444 -20.31 -7.57 -19.54
C LYS A 444 -20.55 -8.34 -18.23
N ALA A 445 -19.94 -9.52 -18.09
CA ALA A 445 -20.07 -10.31 -16.86
C ALA A 445 -19.42 -9.61 -15.66
N CYS A 446 -18.32 -8.88 -15.86
CA CYS A 446 -17.72 -8.03 -14.84
C CYS A 446 -18.67 -6.90 -14.43
N GLU A 447 -19.28 -6.19 -15.38
CA GLU A 447 -20.23 -5.12 -15.07
C GLU A 447 -21.48 -5.63 -14.33
N GLU A 448 -22.01 -6.79 -14.72
CA GLU A 448 -23.12 -7.44 -14.03
C GLU A 448 -22.76 -7.80 -12.58
N ALA A 449 -21.56 -8.31 -12.34
CA ALA A 449 -21.06 -8.62 -10.99
C ALA A 449 -20.90 -7.37 -10.13
N LEU A 450 -20.29 -6.31 -10.66
CA LEU A 450 -20.11 -5.04 -9.96
C LEU A 450 -21.45 -4.34 -9.69
N THR A 451 -22.39 -4.42 -10.62
CA THR A 451 -23.75 -3.89 -10.45
C THR A 451 -24.49 -4.63 -9.34
N ARG A 452 -24.41 -5.97 -9.33
CA ARG A 452 -25.00 -6.81 -8.27
C ARG A 452 -24.43 -6.44 -6.91
N ARG A 453 -23.11 -6.30 -6.80
CA ARG A 453 -22.45 -5.86 -5.58
C ARG A 453 -22.98 -4.50 -5.11
N ALA A 454 -23.04 -3.52 -6.01
CA ALA A 454 -23.54 -2.19 -5.67
C ALA A 454 -24.99 -2.22 -5.17
N GLN A 455 -25.82 -3.11 -5.72
CA GLN A 455 -27.20 -3.33 -5.26
C GLN A 455 -27.28 -4.03 -3.90
N ALA A 456 -26.32 -4.92 -3.60
CA ALA A 456 -26.21 -5.65 -2.34
C ALA A 456 -25.69 -4.80 -1.17
N TYR A 457 -24.97 -3.71 -1.47
CA TYR A 457 -24.32 -2.87 -0.46
C TYR A 457 -25.33 -2.40 0.60
N GLN A 458 -25.05 -2.75 1.87
CA GLN A 458 -25.85 -2.43 3.05
C GLN A 458 -27.33 -2.91 3.02
N LYS A 459 -27.68 -3.87 2.15
CA LYS A 459 -29.03 -4.47 2.14
C LYS A 459 -29.26 -5.45 3.29
N LYS A 460 -30.48 -5.45 3.82
CA LYS A 460 -31.00 -6.41 4.81
C LYS A 460 -32.53 -6.53 4.73
N PRO A 461 -33.10 -7.74 4.92
CA PRO A 461 -32.39 -9.01 4.83
C PRO A 461 -31.82 -9.16 3.41
N TYR A 462 -30.76 -9.94 3.24
CA TYR A 462 -30.16 -10.15 1.94
C TYR A 462 -29.60 -11.56 1.80
N GLN A 463 -29.97 -12.21 0.70
CA GLN A 463 -29.47 -13.53 0.32
C GLN A 463 -28.61 -13.36 -0.93
N PRO A 464 -27.27 -13.44 -0.83
CA PRO A 464 -26.40 -13.43 -2.00
C PRO A 464 -26.76 -14.56 -2.97
N TYR A 465 -26.73 -14.24 -4.26
CA TYR A 465 -27.10 -15.14 -5.35
C TYR A 465 -26.02 -15.26 -6.44
N GLY A 466 -24.87 -14.60 -6.26
CA GLY A 466 -23.67 -14.87 -7.05
C GLY A 466 -23.25 -16.34 -7.03
N SER A 467 -22.55 -16.75 -8.08
CA SER A 467 -22.21 -18.15 -8.31
C SER A 467 -21.05 -18.59 -7.42
N LEU A 468 -21.27 -19.64 -6.62
CA LEU A 468 -20.22 -20.28 -5.83
C LEU A 468 -19.25 -21.11 -6.69
N TYR A 469 -19.62 -21.43 -7.92
CA TYR A 469 -18.82 -22.25 -8.82
C TYR A 469 -17.46 -21.60 -9.16
N TYR A 470 -17.41 -20.27 -9.17
CA TYR A 470 -16.19 -19.54 -9.49
C TYR A 470 -15.26 -19.34 -8.30
N LEU A 471 -15.68 -19.67 -7.08
CA LEU A 471 -14.84 -19.59 -5.89
C LEU A 471 -13.89 -20.77 -5.82
N ARG A 472 -12.69 -20.53 -5.28
CA ARG A 472 -11.70 -21.59 -5.07
C ARG A 472 -12.03 -22.37 -3.79
N PRO A 473 -11.66 -23.66 -3.72
CA PRO A 473 -11.64 -24.37 -2.45
C PRO A 473 -10.86 -23.60 -1.38
N GLY A 474 -11.44 -23.51 -0.18
CA GLY A 474 -10.91 -22.74 0.94
C GLY A 474 -11.29 -21.26 0.97
N THR A 475 -11.98 -20.73 -0.04
CA THR A 475 -12.52 -19.36 -0.03
C THR A 475 -13.73 -19.26 0.90
N TYR A 476 -13.68 -18.34 1.86
CA TYR A 476 -14.86 -17.92 2.62
C TYR A 476 -15.76 -17.04 1.75
N TYR A 477 -17.07 -17.21 1.89
CA TYR A 477 -18.07 -16.42 1.17
C TYR A 477 -19.25 -16.06 2.06
N LEU A 478 -19.90 -14.94 1.73
CA LEU A 478 -21.12 -14.49 2.38
C LEU A 478 -22.29 -15.42 2.02
N GLU A 479 -22.86 -16.03 3.05
CA GLU A 479 -24.01 -16.92 2.90
C GLU A 479 -25.32 -16.15 3.03
N SER A 480 -25.44 -15.26 4.01
CA SER A 480 -26.66 -14.47 4.24
C SER A 480 -26.40 -13.24 5.10
N VAL A 481 -27.30 -12.26 5.00
CA VAL A 481 -27.44 -11.12 5.91
C VAL A 481 -28.88 -11.13 6.43
N ASP A 482 -29.06 -11.17 7.74
CA ASP A 482 -30.40 -11.19 8.33
C ASP A 482 -30.98 -9.78 8.57
N GLU A 483 -32.21 -9.73 9.09
CA GLU A 483 -32.94 -8.49 9.43
C GLU A 483 -32.15 -7.53 10.35
N MET A 484 -31.24 -8.08 11.16
CA MET A 484 -30.42 -7.34 12.11
C MET A 484 -29.04 -6.98 11.56
N SER A 485 -28.80 -7.12 10.25
CA SER A 485 -27.48 -6.93 9.61
C SER A 485 -26.42 -7.94 10.02
N ARG A 486 -26.78 -9.04 10.69
CA ARG A 486 -25.79 -10.07 11.06
C ARG A 486 -25.44 -10.88 9.83
N ARG A 487 -24.14 -11.10 9.61
CA ARG A 487 -23.60 -11.77 8.42
C ARG A 487 -23.14 -13.18 8.77
N SER A 488 -23.53 -14.16 7.96
CA SER A 488 -23.11 -15.56 8.09
C SER A 488 -22.17 -15.93 6.95
N TYR A 489 -21.13 -16.71 7.26
CA TYR A 489 -20.10 -17.10 6.31
C TYR A 489 -19.96 -18.62 6.24
N ALA A 490 -19.69 -19.11 5.04
CA ALA A 490 -19.35 -20.51 4.79
C ALA A 490 -18.05 -20.60 3.99
N VAL A 491 -17.43 -21.78 3.96
CA VAL A 491 -16.18 -22.04 3.24
C VAL A 491 -16.48 -22.91 2.04
N LYS A 492 -15.98 -22.51 0.87
CA LYS A 492 -16.06 -23.31 -0.34
C LYS A 492 -15.22 -24.58 -0.15
N SER A 493 -15.87 -25.73 -0.29
CA SER A 493 -15.23 -27.06 -0.27
C SER A 493 -14.25 -27.30 -1.40
#